data_AF-A0A2N1TVG9-F1
#
_entry.id   AF-A0A2N1TVG9-F1
#
_cell.length_a   1.000
_cell.length_b   1.000
_cell.length_c   1.000
_cell.angle_alpha   90.00
_cell.angle_beta   90.00
_cell.angle_gamma   90.00
#
_symmetry.space_group_name_H-M   'P 1'
#
loop_
_entity.id
_entity.type
_entity.pdbx_description
1 polymer ?
#
loop_
_entity_poly.entity_id
_entity_poly.type
_entity_poly.pdbx_seq_one_letter_code
_entity_poly.pdbx_strand_id
1 'polypeptide(L)'
;MQKQFRLLALTALISGLFSSVAMAATPPAADGTHYFSAQAKGMKAPAWQRSSGDRRVIRNTFGEAEKLLRAQVGDRETFWTFNFGNNTWEQTEASLAAASDNFIVYLEKGNQRCSEIDLGKLISELEQNIYPTTTRYFGQENRPGIDNEDRITILLMDIKDNAAQGKSYTSGYFNRGDCYRPDEIPADSDLKSNQREMLYVDTDPSEVNTPEFYATIAHELQHLIHFHHDADEYDWVDEGCAQINTWFCGYGHPRQISAFQKTPDNSLVAWSPWNQLANYGQTYLWNLYLISRYLKTDAARQQFFNSLVTSRKAGIDGFNAALSQFKTNFSEAFANFYIASYLNQPGLKPATYTYDKLLEDYSLPINGYYTSFPAMIKDSVSIWGADMSKINLAAAGSRIRVDFAGDLTTLDNQFEVILLFADEVEKKVIGRHHITNIKSTTARRTGISRVMLPGHNNGDYDYPAPPVKTQMGHSEVDVPKGADVMYLLVIGKAPADVPDSMLSWSSKSTYRIDIKGIGSHTNVTAAANIAPMTMRSDLLAQYIELSGSGSANSDSDERASYLEAMHKQILNDVNNAFAAGNQDLAEEYLNSIAAYDRPEILGALSRSLLAQKAFNQLQN
;
A
#
# COMPACT_ATOMS: atom_id res chain seq x y z
N MET A 1 -44.74 19.38 13.92
CA MET A 1 -45.62 18.23 14.22
C MET A 1 -45.22 17.10 13.28
N GLN A 2 -44.33 16.20 13.69
CA GLN A 2 -44.63 14.89 14.29
C GLN A 2 -45.46 13.92 13.39
N LYS A 3 -44.78 12.82 13.03
CA LYS A 3 -45.27 11.47 12.64
C LYS A 3 -45.79 11.36 11.20
N GLN A 4 -45.36 10.40 10.36
CA GLN A 4 -45.21 8.97 10.63
C GLN A 4 -44.03 8.30 9.89
N PHE A 5 -43.50 7.27 10.55
CA PHE A 5 -42.43 6.34 10.18
C PHE A 5 -43.05 4.96 9.84
N ARG A 6 -42.30 4.13 9.08
CA ARG A 6 -42.45 2.68 8.74
C ARG A 6 -43.12 2.42 7.38
N LEU A 7 -42.59 1.59 6.45
CA LEU A 7 -41.89 0.30 6.63
C LEU A 7 -41.01 -0.12 5.40
N LEU A 8 -39.82 -0.65 5.73
CA LEU A 8 -38.80 -1.51 5.06
C LEU A 8 -38.87 -1.98 3.58
N ALA A 9 -37.72 -1.88 2.89
CA ALA A 9 -36.91 -3.02 2.37
C ALA A 9 -35.51 -2.50 1.90
N LEU A 10 -34.47 -2.57 2.72
CA LEU A 10 -33.38 -3.57 2.68
C LEU A 10 -32.49 -3.54 1.41
N THR A 11 -31.65 -2.50 1.29
CA THR A 11 -30.36 -2.57 0.58
C THR A 11 -29.28 -2.09 1.55
N ALA A 12 -28.52 -3.05 2.06
CA ALA A 12 -27.38 -2.82 2.93
C ALA A 12 -26.23 -2.22 2.11
N LEU A 13 -26.23 -0.89 1.96
CA LEU A 13 -24.98 -0.13 1.94
C LEU A 13 -24.48 -0.10 3.39
N ILE A 14 -23.56 -0.99 3.73
CA ILE A 14 -22.74 -0.81 4.93
C ILE A 14 -21.74 0.30 4.56
N SER A 15 -22.21 1.54 4.59
CA SER A 15 -21.36 2.64 5.01
C SER A 15 -21.06 2.37 6.47
N GLY A 16 -19.85 1.91 6.75
CA GLY A 16 -19.33 1.81 8.11
C GLY A 16 -19.56 3.16 8.80
N LEU A 17 -20.46 3.16 9.77
CA LEU A 17 -20.68 4.26 10.70
C LEU A 17 -19.41 4.38 11.54
N PHE A 18 -18.40 5.06 11.02
CA PHE A 18 -17.45 5.74 11.88
C PHE A 18 -18.24 6.82 12.59
N SER A 19 -18.49 6.61 13.88
CA SER A 19 -18.69 7.71 14.80
C SER A 19 -17.55 8.69 14.55
N SER A 20 -17.89 9.86 14.02
CA SER A 20 -17.01 11.00 13.83
C SER A 20 -16.51 11.48 15.20
N VAL A 21 -15.54 10.75 15.76
CA VAL A 21 -14.62 11.32 16.72
C VAL A 21 -13.76 12.26 15.88
N ALA A 22 -13.73 13.53 16.27
CA ALA A 22 -13.02 14.59 15.58
C ALA A 22 -11.66 14.10 15.07
N MET A 23 -11.50 14.05 13.74
CA MET A 23 -10.19 13.92 13.13
C MET A 23 -9.33 15.06 13.66
N ALA A 24 -8.29 14.71 14.43
CA ALA A 24 -7.37 15.67 15.00
C ALA A 24 -6.84 16.63 13.92
N ALA A 25 -6.68 17.91 14.28
CA ALA A 25 -6.31 19.01 13.40
C ALA A 25 -4.88 18.92 12.83
N THR A 26 -4.11 17.88 13.18
CA THR A 26 -2.72 17.68 12.75
C THR A 26 -2.64 16.81 11.49
N PRO A 27 -1.85 17.21 10.48
CA PRO A 27 -1.61 16.41 9.28
C PRO A 27 -0.96 15.05 9.65
N PRO A 28 -1.13 14.01 8.82
CA PRO A 28 -0.51 12.70 9.08
C PRO A 28 1.03 12.78 9.08
N ALA A 29 1.66 12.05 10.01
CA ALA A 29 3.11 11.92 10.08
C ALA A 29 3.65 11.03 8.94
N ALA A 30 4.79 11.43 8.39
CA ALA A 30 5.61 10.68 7.46
C ALA A 30 7.03 10.50 8.03
N ASP A 31 7.71 9.45 7.58
CA ASP A 31 9.15 9.25 7.80
C ASP A 31 9.98 9.96 6.73
N GLY A 32 11.13 10.53 7.13
CA GLY A 32 12.09 11.20 6.27
C GLY A 32 13.29 10.33 5.83
N THR A 33 13.46 9.13 6.40
CA THR A 33 14.62 8.24 6.18
C THR A 33 14.86 7.89 4.71
N HIS A 34 13.78 7.66 3.94
CA HIS A 34 13.85 7.38 2.49
C HIS A 34 14.68 8.37 1.69
N TYR A 35 14.62 9.65 2.08
CA TYR A 35 15.35 10.70 1.40
C TYR A 35 16.86 10.42 1.43
N PHE A 36 17.36 9.87 2.53
CA PHE A 36 18.75 9.54 2.73
C PHE A 36 19.11 8.13 2.22
N SER A 37 18.18 7.18 2.28
CA SER A 37 18.33 5.85 1.66
C SER A 37 18.67 5.95 0.18
N ALA A 38 17.94 6.80 -0.56
CA ALA A 38 18.20 7.04 -1.98
C ALA A 38 19.58 7.65 -2.24
N GLN A 39 20.03 8.58 -1.39
CA GLN A 39 21.35 9.24 -1.54
C GLN A 39 22.51 8.34 -1.12
N ALA A 40 22.28 7.39 -0.21
CA ALA A 40 23.27 6.43 0.25
C ALA A 40 23.41 5.22 -0.70
N LYS A 41 22.48 5.04 -1.65
CA LYS A 41 22.47 3.91 -2.58
C LYS A 41 23.74 3.89 -3.43
N GLY A 42 24.49 2.78 -3.39
CA GLY A 42 25.75 2.62 -4.11
C GLY A 42 26.98 3.20 -3.39
N MET A 43 26.83 3.74 -2.17
CA MET A 43 27.97 3.98 -1.29
C MET A 43 28.66 2.65 -0.95
N LYS A 44 29.95 2.71 -0.63
CA LYS A 44 30.66 1.52 -0.13
C LYS A 44 29.98 1.06 1.15
N ALA A 45 29.91 -0.26 1.36
CA ALA A 45 29.48 -0.83 2.63
C ALA A 45 30.16 -0.09 3.80
N PRO A 46 29.43 0.25 4.87
CA PRO A 46 29.99 0.97 6.00
C PRO A 46 31.22 0.28 6.61
N ALA A 47 32.04 1.05 7.35
CA ALA A 47 33.33 0.59 7.84
C ALA A 47 33.25 -0.71 8.69
N TRP A 48 32.16 -0.90 9.44
CA TRP A 48 31.95 -2.12 10.23
C TRP A 48 31.68 -3.36 9.36
N GLN A 49 31.01 -3.21 8.21
CA GLN A 49 30.79 -4.33 7.27
C GLN A 49 32.05 -4.70 6.49
N ARG A 50 32.98 -3.74 6.30
CA ARG A 50 34.26 -3.97 5.59
C ARG A 50 35.34 -4.61 6.46
N SER A 51 35.22 -4.57 7.78
CA SER A 51 36.29 -4.94 8.71
C SER A 51 36.07 -6.30 9.37
N SER A 52 35.95 -7.36 8.57
CA SER A 52 35.98 -8.74 9.09
C SER A 52 37.40 -9.28 9.37
N GLY A 53 38.46 -8.45 9.28
CA GLY A 53 39.84 -8.95 9.36
C GLY A 53 40.93 -8.08 9.97
N ASP A 54 40.76 -6.76 10.18
CA ASP A 54 41.84 -5.97 10.81
C ASP A 54 41.31 -4.68 11.43
N ARG A 55 41.18 -4.67 12.76
CA ARG A 55 40.90 -3.46 13.58
C ARG A 55 42.15 -2.56 13.65
N ARG A 56 42.67 -2.15 12.50
CA ARG A 56 43.86 -1.30 12.41
C ARG A 56 43.71 -0.21 11.36
N VAL A 57 42.89 0.80 11.67
CA VAL A 57 43.26 2.22 11.46
C VAL A 57 42.60 3.06 12.56
N ILE A 58 43.12 2.98 13.80
CA ILE A 58 42.79 3.94 14.85
C ILE A 58 43.88 5.02 14.85
N ARG A 59 43.74 6.04 14.00
CA ARG A 59 44.52 7.28 14.14
C ARG A 59 43.64 8.48 13.79
N ASN A 60 43.07 9.07 14.85
CA ASN A 60 42.50 10.42 15.02
C ASN A 60 41.09 10.49 15.66
N THR A 61 40.42 9.37 15.95
CA THR A 61 39.10 9.36 16.61
C THR A 61 39.13 9.43 18.15
N PHE A 62 40.30 9.24 18.78
CA PHE A 62 40.38 9.25 20.25
C PHE A 62 39.92 10.58 20.88
N GLY A 63 40.06 11.73 20.19
CA GLY A 63 39.65 13.02 20.74
C GLY A 63 38.13 13.21 20.84
N GLU A 64 37.38 12.92 19.78
CA GLU A 64 35.91 13.03 19.79
C GLU A 64 35.25 11.86 20.53
N ALA A 65 35.81 10.64 20.43
CA ALA A 65 35.35 9.49 21.22
C ALA A 65 35.53 9.71 22.73
N GLU A 66 36.69 10.23 23.17
CA GLU A 66 36.89 10.60 24.59
C GLU A 66 35.97 11.74 25.03
N LYS A 67 35.62 12.67 24.13
CA LYS A 67 34.71 13.79 24.41
C LYS A 67 33.28 13.30 24.64
N LEU A 68 32.81 12.32 23.86
CA LEU A 68 31.49 11.71 24.01
C LEU A 68 31.36 10.80 25.24
N LEU A 69 32.39 9.98 25.49
CA LEU A 69 32.52 9.19 26.71
C LEU A 69 32.56 10.06 27.98
N ARG A 70 32.85 11.36 27.82
CA ARG A 70 32.88 12.37 28.89
C ARG A 70 31.74 13.40 28.81
N ALA A 71 30.81 13.27 27.87
CA ALA A 71 29.73 14.23 27.69
C ALA A 71 28.85 14.30 28.94
N GLN A 72 28.60 15.51 29.42
CA GLN A 72 27.82 15.80 30.62
C GLN A 72 26.54 16.55 30.26
N VAL A 73 25.51 16.39 31.09
CA VAL A 73 24.28 17.17 30.95
C VAL A 73 24.62 18.66 30.99
N GLY A 74 24.14 19.39 29.98
CA GLY A 74 24.44 20.81 29.75
C GLY A 74 25.52 21.07 28.69
N ASP A 75 26.27 20.06 28.28
CA ASP A 75 27.23 20.18 27.17
C ASP A 75 26.50 20.56 25.88
N ARG A 76 27.18 21.34 25.03
CA ARG A 76 26.62 21.85 23.78
C ARG A 76 27.34 21.28 22.59
N GLU A 77 26.56 21.00 21.55
CA GLU A 77 27.06 20.44 20.31
C GLU A 77 26.30 21.01 19.12
N THR A 78 26.93 20.98 17.95
CA THR A 78 26.33 21.41 16.69
C THR A 78 26.24 20.22 15.76
N PHE A 79 25.03 19.94 15.29
CA PHE A 79 24.71 18.83 14.40
C PHE A 79 24.40 19.34 13.01
N TRP A 80 24.81 18.60 11.98
CA TRP A 80 24.20 18.69 10.66
C TRP A 80 22.78 18.15 10.72
N THR A 81 21.81 18.94 10.26
CA THR A 81 20.39 18.59 10.22
C THR A 81 19.81 18.93 8.85
N PHE A 82 18.71 18.30 8.46
CA PHE A 82 18.13 18.48 7.13
C PHE A 82 16.79 19.22 7.19
N ASN A 83 16.66 20.24 6.36
CA ASN A 83 15.44 21.01 6.17
C ASN A 83 14.68 20.48 4.95
N PHE A 84 13.62 19.71 5.19
CA PHE A 84 12.73 19.15 4.16
C PHE A 84 11.86 20.22 3.47
N GLY A 85 11.73 21.40 4.06
CA GLY A 85 10.99 22.51 3.48
C GLY A 85 11.65 23.07 2.21
N ASN A 86 12.99 23.12 2.19
CA ASN A 86 13.77 23.66 1.08
C ASN A 86 14.84 22.71 0.54
N ASN A 87 14.93 21.48 1.06
CA ASN A 87 15.91 20.45 0.72
C ASN A 87 17.36 20.88 0.92
N THR A 88 17.69 21.45 2.08
CA THR A 88 19.06 21.90 2.39
C THR A 88 19.55 21.41 3.75
N TRP A 89 20.87 21.22 3.87
CA TRP A 89 21.53 20.94 5.13
C TRP A 89 21.81 22.22 5.91
N GLU A 90 21.56 22.19 7.21
CA GLU A 90 21.83 23.28 8.14
C GLU A 90 22.60 22.79 9.38
N GLN A 91 23.04 23.74 10.20
CA GLN A 91 23.72 23.45 11.47
C GLN A 91 22.81 23.84 12.63
N THR A 92 22.43 22.85 13.43
CA THR A 92 21.56 23.03 14.61
C THR A 92 22.38 22.87 15.88
N GLU A 93 22.40 23.90 16.74
CA GLU A 93 23.00 23.81 18.08
C GLU A 93 22.01 23.14 19.04
N ALA A 94 22.48 22.17 19.81
CA ALA A 94 21.68 21.45 20.80
C ALA A 94 22.46 21.24 22.09
N SER A 95 21.75 20.99 23.19
CA SER A 95 22.34 20.73 24.52
C SER A 95 22.00 19.32 24.98
N LEU A 96 22.99 18.60 25.53
CA LEU A 96 22.77 17.29 26.15
C LEU A 96 21.87 17.47 27.37
N ALA A 97 20.70 16.84 27.35
CA ALA A 97 19.69 16.99 28.39
C ALA A 97 19.56 15.74 29.27
N ALA A 98 19.80 14.56 28.72
CA ALA A 98 19.78 13.30 29.46
C ALA A 98 20.73 12.27 28.84
N ALA A 99 21.14 11.30 29.65
CA ALA A 99 21.86 10.12 29.20
C ALA A 99 21.46 8.91 30.06
N SER A 100 21.52 7.73 29.47
CA SER A 100 21.22 6.44 30.08
C SER A 100 22.19 5.37 29.55
N ASP A 101 21.91 4.09 29.80
CA ASP A 101 22.80 2.98 29.44
C ASP A 101 22.93 2.79 27.91
N ASN A 102 21.86 3.06 27.16
CA ASN A 102 21.81 2.88 25.71
C ASN A 102 21.59 4.17 24.93
N PHE A 103 21.30 5.31 25.58
CA PHE A 103 20.95 6.55 24.89
C PHE A 103 21.62 7.82 25.43
N ILE A 104 21.82 8.78 24.54
CA ILE A 104 22.14 10.18 24.86
C ILE A 104 21.11 11.08 24.17
N VAL A 105 20.47 11.97 24.91
CA VAL A 105 19.38 12.82 24.40
C VAL A 105 19.83 14.27 24.37
N TYR A 106 19.74 14.89 23.20
CA TYR A 106 20.00 16.30 22.95
C TYR A 106 18.69 17.04 22.64
N LEU A 107 18.57 18.26 23.15
CA LEU A 107 17.45 19.17 22.88
C LEU A 107 17.96 20.35 22.05
N GLU A 108 17.27 20.64 20.95
CA GLU A 108 17.55 21.81 20.13
C GLU A 108 17.51 23.10 20.95
N LYS A 109 18.53 23.94 20.77
CA LYS A 109 18.62 25.22 21.46
C LYS A 109 17.61 26.22 20.90
N GLY A 110 16.82 26.80 21.80
CA GLY A 110 15.84 27.84 21.46
C GLY A 110 14.49 27.29 21.02
N ASN A 111 14.36 25.98 20.88
CA ASN A 111 13.10 25.31 20.65
C ASN A 111 12.29 25.25 21.96
N GLN A 112 11.13 25.92 21.98
CA GLN A 112 10.29 26.01 23.17
C GLN A 112 9.58 24.69 23.49
N ARG A 113 9.26 23.89 22.48
CA ARG A 113 8.57 22.59 22.61
C ARG A 113 9.43 21.57 23.34
N CYS A 114 10.76 21.69 23.25
CA CYS A 114 11.69 20.88 24.04
C CYS A 114 11.50 21.00 25.56
N SER A 115 10.94 22.12 26.06
CA SER A 115 10.66 22.30 27.49
C SER A 115 9.45 21.50 27.99
N GLU A 116 8.61 21.01 27.08
CA GLU A 116 7.42 20.21 27.38
C GLU A 116 7.75 18.71 27.52
N ILE A 117 8.97 18.29 27.16
CA ILE A 117 9.40 16.90 27.14
C ILE A 117 9.68 16.40 28.55
N ASP A 118 9.00 15.32 28.94
CA ASP A 118 9.30 14.60 30.17
C ASP A 118 10.47 13.64 29.92
N LEU A 119 11.69 14.13 30.19
CA LEU A 119 12.93 13.38 29.99
C LEU A 119 12.97 12.07 30.81
N GLY A 120 12.37 12.05 32.00
CA GLY A 120 12.32 10.85 32.83
C GLY A 120 11.44 9.77 32.20
N LYS A 121 10.27 10.17 31.70
CA LYS A 121 9.37 9.28 30.96
C LYS A 121 9.99 8.82 29.65
N LEU A 122 10.63 9.72 28.89
CA LEU A 122 11.32 9.38 27.64
C LEU A 122 12.42 8.34 27.87
N ILE A 123 13.32 8.55 28.83
CA ILE A 123 14.39 7.59 29.14
C ILE A 123 13.82 6.26 29.61
N SER A 124 12.77 6.28 30.44
CA SER A 124 12.09 5.05 30.87
C SER A 124 11.52 4.27 29.68
N GLU A 125 10.87 4.96 28.74
CA GLU A 125 10.27 4.34 27.56
C GLU A 125 11.35 3.75 26.62
N LEU A 126 12.43 4.50 26.40
CA LEU A 126 13.58 4.07 25.60
C LEU A 126 14.22 2.79 26.14
N GLU A 127 14.54 2.78 27.43
CA GLU A 127 15.31 1.69 28.06
C GLU A 127 14.46 0.47 28.40
N GLN A 128 13.20 0.66 28.80
CA GLN A 128 12.37 -0.43 29.32
C GLN A 128 11.42 -1.02 28.27
N ASN A 129 11.15 -0.29 27.17
CA ASN A 129 10.25 -0.75 26.13
C ASN A 129 10.90 -0.74 24.74
N ILE A 130 11.25 0.43 24.19
CA ILE A 130 11.63 0.59 22.78
C ILE A 130 12.88 -0.22 22.43
N TYR A 131 13.99 0.00 23.15
CA TYR A 131 15.26 -0.67 22.87
C TYR A 131 15.20 -2.19 23.06
N PRO A 132 14.74 -2.75 24.21
CA PRO A 132 14.70 -4.20 24.38
C PRO A 132 13.71 -4.88 23.42
N THR A 133 12.62 -4.22 23.04
CA THR A 133 11.65 -4.78 22.09
C THR A 133 12.20 -4.77 20.67
N THR A 134 12.72 -3.63 20.20
CA THR A 134 13.24 -3.51 18.84
C THR A 134 14.42 -4.46 18.63
N THR A 135 15.36 -4.49 19.58
CA THR A 135 16.55 -5.34 19.45
C THR A 135 16.23 -6.83 19.53
N ARG A 136 15.20 -7.21 20.30
CA ARG A 136 14.70 -8.59 20.35
C ARG A 136 14.26 -9.08 18.96
N TYR A 137 13.52 -8.28 18.21
CA TYR A 137 12.91 -8.70 16.94
C TYR A 137 13.83 -8.53 15.74
N PHE A 138 14.67 -7.49 15.72
CA PHE A 138 15.44 -7.11 14.53
C PHE A 138 16.96 -7.25 14.66
N GLY A 139 17.48 -7.50 15.86
CA GLY A 139 18.93 -7.56 16.13
C GLY A 139 19.47 -6.26 16.70
N GLN A 140 20.80 -6.09 16.70
CA GLN A 140 21.44 -4.90 17.28
C GLN A 140 21.95 -3.95 16.20
N GLU A 141 22.02 -2.67 16.55
CA GLU A 141 22.75 -1.63 15.85
C GLU A 141 24.26 -1.88 15.87
N ASN A 142 25.00 -1.08 15.10
CA ASN A 142 26.45 -1.08 15.19
C ASN A 142 26.89 -0.58 16.58
N ARG A 143 27.55 -1.44 17.36
CA ARG A 143 27.97 -1.12 18.74
C ARG A 143 29.35 -1.73 19.08
N PRO A 144 30.36 -0.94 19.49
CA PRO A 144 30.32 0.52 19.55
C PRO A 144 30.18 1.13 18.15
N GLY A 145 29.67 2.34 18.12
CA GLY A 145 29.40 3.12 16.93
C GLY A 145 30.64 3.57 16.15
N ILE A 146 30.43 4.34 15.09
CA ILE A 146 31.53 4.89 14.26
C ILE A 146 32.45 5.84 15.04
N ASP A 147 31.90 6.53 16.04
CA ASP A 147 32.58 7.38 17.02
C ASP A 147 33.12 6.61 18.24
N ASN A 148 32.97 5.28 18.26
CA ASN A 148 33.29 4.41 19.38
C ASN A 148 32.47 4.70 20.65
N GLU A 149 31.27 5.30 20.50
CA GLU A 149 30.27 5.43 21.55
C GLU A 149 29.33 4.21 21.53
N ASP A 150 28.93 3.72 22.71
CA ASP A 150 28.03 2.56 22.84
C ASP A 150 26.56 2.97 22.86
N ARG A 151 26.28 4.26 23.08
CA ARG A 151 24.93 4.82 23.20
C ARG A 151 24.48 5.46 21.89
N ILE A 152 23.19 5.30 21.60
CA ILE A 152 22.54 5.92 20.45
C ILE A 152 22.20 7.37 20.80
N THR A 153 22.52 8.30 19.91
CA THR A 153 22.19 9.71 20.09
C THR A 153 20.77 9.98 19.59
N ILE A 154 19.94 10.68 20.37
CA ILE A 154 18.62 11.18 19.94
C ILE A 154 18.67 12.71 19.95
N LEU A 155 18.41 13.33 18.80
CA LEU A 155 18.25 14.77 18.68
C LEU A 155 16.76 15.11 18.58
N LEU A 156 16.22 15.76 19.61
CA LEU A 156 14.87 16.30 19.63
C LEU A 156 14.91 17.75 19.13
N MET A 157 14.27 18.01 18.00
CA MET A 157 14.32 19.30 17.31
C MET A 157 12.99 19.61 16.60
N ASP A 158 12.83 20.85 16.13
CA ASP A 158 11.77 21.22 15.18
C ASP A 158 12.28 20.83 13.77
N ILE A 159 11.74 19.74 13.22
CA ILE A 159 12.14 19.28 11.89
C ILE A 159 11.44 20.17 10.87
N LYS A 160 12.20 21.12 10.32
CA LYS A 160 11.69 22.05 9.31
C LYS A 160 11.24 21.32 8.05
N ASP A 161 9.96 21.44 7.76
CA ASP A 161 9.31 20.82 6.62
C ASP A 161 8.20 21.71 6.02
N ASN A 162 7.31 21.11 5.24
CA ASN A 162 6.16 21.78 4.63
C ASN A 162 4.84 21.50 5.38
N ALA A 163 4.87 21.14 6.67
CA ALA A 163 3.71 20.78 7.49
C ALA A 163 2.60 21.84 7.46
N ALA A 164 2.98 23.13 7.45
CA ALA A 164 2.05 24.25 7.35
C ALA A 164 1.19 24.25 6.06
N GLN A 165 1.58 23.47 5.05
CA GLN A 165 0.82 23.26 3.81
C GLN A 165 -0.23 22.14 3.93
N GLY A 166 -0.36 21.48 5.09
CA GLY A 166 -1.50 20.64 5.47
C GLY A 166 -1.54 19.23 4.88
N LYS A 167 -0.47 18.74 4.25
CA LYS A 167 -0.45 17.41 3.60
C LYS A 167 0.06 16.29 4.52
N SER A 168 1.27 16.46 5.03
CA SER A 168 1.96 15.58 5.96
C SER A 168 3.13 16.34 6.58
N TYR A 169 3.71 15.83 7.65
CA TYR A 169 4.92 16.37 8.26
C TYR A 169 5.92 15.24 8.54
N THR A 170 7.21 15.54 8.59
CA THR A 170 8.27 14.57 8.90
C THR A 170 8.38 14.42 10.41
N SER A 171 7.88 13.32 10.98
CA SER A 171 7.92 13.12 12.44
C SER A 171 9.30 12.73 12.97
N GLY A 172 10.14 12.16 12.11
CA GLY A 172 11.47 11.69 12.45
C GLY A 172 12.21 11.24 11.19
N TYR A 173 13.51 11.03 11.35
CA TYR A 173 14.32 10.36 10.33
C TYR A 173 15.59 9.77 10.92
N PHE A 174 16.10 8.75 10.24
CA PHE A 174 17.46 8.24 10.35
C PHE A 174 18.27 8.65 9.10
N ASN A 175 19.39 9.35 9.31
CA ASN A 175 20.31 9.68 8.23
C ASN A 175 21.44 8.65 8.15
N ARG A 176 21.39 7.76 7.15
CA ARG A 176 22.45 6.79 6.85
C ARG A 176 23.83 7.44 6.71
N GLY A 177 23.90 8.70 6.29
CA GLY A 177 25.13 9.48 6.17
C GLY A 177 25.90 9.63 7.48
N ASP A 178 25.20 9.67 8.63
CA ASP A 178 25.84 9.81 9.95
C ASP A 178 26.69 8.60 10.33
N CYS A 179 26.45 7.46 9.68
CA CYS A 179 27.23 6.25 9.87
C CYS A 179 28.44 6.13 8.92
N TYR A 180 28.81 7.20 8.23
CA TYR A 180 30.00 7.28 7.38
C TYR A 180 30.93 8.39 7.83
N ARG A 181 32.23 8.23 7.58
CA ARG A 181 33.15 9.36 7.70
C ARG A 181 32.94 10.31 6.51
N PRO A 182 33.13 11.63 6.69
CA PRO A 182 33.02 12.60 5.59
C PRO A 182 33.90 12.29 4.38
N ASP A 183 35.06 11.65 4.58
CA ASP A 183 35.95 11.20 3.50
C ASP A 183 35.49 9.92 2.77
N GLU A 184 34.47 9.23 3.30
CA GLU A 184 33.84 8.05 2.71
C GLU A 184 32.58 8.39 1.91
N ILE A 185 32.01 9.58 2.13
CA ILE A 185 30.89 10.11 1.35
C ILE A 185 31.40 10.54 -0.03
N PRO A 186 30.78 10.08 -1.14
CA PRO A 186 31.16 10.49 -2.49
C PRO A 186 31.17 12.02 -2.65
N ALA A 187 32.14 12.56 -3.39
CA ALA A 187 32.29 14.01 -3.56
C ALA A 187 31.13 14.68 -4.30
N ASP A 188 30.34 13.90 -5.03
CA ASP A 188 29.11 14.29 -5.74
C ASP A 188 27.83 14.04 -4.92
N SER A 189 27.96 13.56 -3.68
CA SER A 189 26.83 13.40 -2.75
C SER A 189 26.68 14.65 -1.87
N ASP A 190 25.44 15.11 -1.71
CA ASP A 190 25.10 16.20 -0.80
C ASP A 190 24.97 15.75 0.66
N LEU A 191 25.07 14.44 0.95
CA LEU A 191 24.95 13.89 2.30
C LEU A 191 25.92 14.54 3.29
N LYS A 192 25.45 14.71 4.52
CA LYS A 192 26.27 15.09 5.67
C LYS A 192 26.32 13.97 6.69
N SER A 193 27.32 14.07 7.55
CA SER A 193 27.57 13.11 8.61
C SER A 193 27.93 13.83 9.91
N ASN A 194 27.24 13.43 10.97
CA ASN A 194 27.60 13.71 12.36
C ASN A 194 28.49 12.61 12.96
N GLN A 195 28.82 11.57 12.20
CA GLN A 195 29.66 10.43 12.64
C GLN A 195 29.13 9.77 13.91
N ARG A 196 27.82 9.48 13.97
CA ARG A 196 27.16 8.82 15.10
C ARG A 196 26.01 7.93 14.65
N GLU A 197 25.75 6.89 15.42
CA GLU A 197 24.49 6.16 15.43
C GLU A 197 23.44 7.04 16.11
N MET A 198 22.65 7.76 15.30
CA MET A 198 21.74 8.79 15.81
C MET A 198 20.39 8.86 15.09
N LEU A 199 19.38 9.30 15.84
CA LEU A 199 18.00 9.47 15.41
C LEU A 199 17.57 10.94 15.57
N TYR A 200 16.81 11.46 14.61
CA TYR A 200 16.25 12.80 14.65
C TYR A 200 14.74 12.68 14.82
N VAL A 201 14.19 13.42 15.78
CA VAL A 201 12.76 13.31 16.14
C VAL A 201 12.18 14.70 16.25
N ASP A 202 11.06 14.89 15.57
CA ASP A 202 10.36 16.16 15.55
C ASP A 202 9.68 16.45 16.89
N THR A 203 9.55 17.73 17.20
CA THR A 203 8.89 18.27 18.40
C THR A 203 7.80 19.29 18.05
N ASP A 204 7.68 19.69 16.78
CA ASP A 204 6.65 20.58 16.24
C ASP A 204 6.43 20.31 14.75
N PRO A 205 5.27 19.78 14.30
CA PRO A 205 4.00 19.66 15.02
C PRO A 205 3.82 18.36 15.82
N SER A 206 4.88 17.57 16.02
CA SER A 206 4.79 16.36 16.86
C SER A 206 4.34 16.67 18.28
N GLU A 207 3.42 15.87 18.80
CA GLU A 207 2.97 15.97 20.19
C GLU A 207 3.87 15.12 21.09
N VAL A 208 4.76 15.78 21.82
CA VAL A 208 5.73 15.10 22.69
C VAL A 208 5.06 14.34 23.85
N ASN A 209 5.74 13.31 24.35
CA ASN A 209 5.28 12.42 25.44
C ASN A 209 4.03 11.56 25.14
N THR A 210 3.62 11.48 23.87
CA THR A 210 2.50 10.65 23.39
C THR A 210 2.97 9.29 22.86
N PRO A 211 2.08 8.28 22.80
CA PRO A 211 2.39 7.01 22.12
C PRO A 211 2.85 7.20 20.68
N GLU A 212 2.29 8.16 19.94
CA GLU A 212 2.68 8.48 18.57
C GLU A 212 4.12 8.99 18.48
N PHE A 213 4.53 9.87 19.40
CA PHE A 213 5.91 10.35 19.49
C PHE A 213 6.90 9.20 19.78
N TYR A 214 6.56 8.30 20.70
CA TYR A 214 7.39 7.14 21.00
C TYR A 214 7.40 6.11 19.86
N ALA A 215 6.29 5.98 19.12
CA ALA A 215 6.20 5.14 17.93
C ALA A 215 7.18 5.61 16.84
N THR A 216 7.32 6.92 16.63
CA THR A 216 8.34 7.46 15.72
C THR A 216 9.75 7.06 16.15
N ILE A 217 10.09 7.17 17.43
CA ILE A 217 11.43 6.77 17.90
C ILE A 217 11.68 5.27 17.67
N ALA A 218 10.68 4.43 17.93
CA ALA A 218 10.78 3.00 17.65
C ALA A 218 10.91 2.71 16.15
N HIS A 219 10.22 3.46 15.30
CA HIS A 219 10.33 3.39 13.84
C HIS A 219 11.77 3.69 13.39
N GLU A 220 12.32 4.84 13.79
CA GLU A 220 13.68 5.25 13.40
C GLU A 220 14.78 4.32 13.95
N LEU A 221 14.61 3.82 15.18
CA LEU A 221 15.54 2.84 15.75
C LEU A 221 15.61 1.55 14.90
N GLN A 222 14.47 1.13 14.34
CA GLN A 222 14.44 -0.05 13.48
C GLN A 222 15.27 0.19 12.21
N HIS A 223 15.19 1.36 11.58
CA HIS A 223 16.02 1.69 10.41
C HIS A 223 17.52 1.64 10.72
N LEU A 224 17.94 2.20 11.86
CA LEU A 224 19.34 2.15 12.31
C LEU A 224 19.83 0.69 12.45
N ILE A 225 19.04 -0.17 13.09
CA ILE A 225 19.36 -1.59 13.24
C ILE A 225 19.38 -2.28 11.89
N HIS A 226 18.39 -2.03 11.03
CA HIS A 226 18.31 -2.64 9.71
C HIS A 226 19.53 -2.29 8.87
N PHE A 227 19.90 -1.01 8.83
CA PHE A 227 21.05 -0.54 8.08
C PHE A 227 22.36 -1.19 8.52
N HIS A 228 22.51 -1.52 9.81
CA HIS A 228 23.65 -2.27 10.31
C HIS A 228 23.73 -3.68 9.68
N HIS A 229 22.60 -4.39 9.63
CA HIS A 229 22.52 -5.77 9.13
C HIS A 229 22.51 -5.83 7.61
N ASP A 230 21.63 -5.07 6.95
CA ASP A 230 21.47 -5.02 5.50
C ASP A 230 21.20 -3.60 4.98
N ALA A 231 22.23 -3.00 4.38
CA ALA A 231 22.16 -1.64 3.83
C ALA A 231 21.55 -1.61 2.41
N ASP A 232 21.47 -2.76 1.74
CA ASP A 232 21.08 -2.91 0.34
C ASP A 232 19.62 -3.41 0.16
N GLU A 233 18.87 -3.52 1.25
CA GLU A 233 17.45 -3.94 1.24
C GLU A 233 16.56 -2.87 0.57
N TYR A 234 15.46 -3.31 -0.04
CA TYR A 234 14.49 -2.44 -0.68
C TYR A 234 13.60 -1.71 0.33
N ASP A 235 13.24 -0.47 -0.01
CA ASP A 235 12.51 0.46 0.86
C ASP A 235 11.23 -0.14 1.46
N TRP A 236 10.46 -0.92 0.68
CA TRP A 236 9.21 -1.51 1.16
C TRP A 236 9.39 -2.57 2.26
N VAL A 237 10.54 -3.26 2.27
CA VAL A 237 10.88 -4.24 3.32
C VAL A 237 11.37 -3.51 4.56
N ASP A 238 12.26 -2.54 4.38
CA ASP A 238 12.79 -1.70 5.46
C ASP A 238 11.64 -1.02 6.21
N GLU A 239 10.74 -0.39 5.48
CA GLU A 239 9.55 0.24 6.02
C GLU A 239 8.53 -0.72 6.61
N GLY A 240 8.34 -1.89 5.99
CA GLY A 240 7.48 -2.90 6.57
C GLY A 240 7.95 -3.31 7.97
N CYS A 241 9.26 -3.43 8.16
CA CYS A 241 9.88 -3.74 9.45
C CYS A 241 9.78 -2.55 10.44
N ALA A 242 10.04 -1.33 9.98
CA ALA A 242 9.94 -0.13 10.81
C ALA A 242 8.50 0.11 11.30
N GLN A 243 7.54 0.05 10.38
CA GLN A 243 6.11 0.22 10.68
C GLN A 243 5.60 -0.85 11.65
N ILE A 244 5.96 -2.14 11.48
CA ILE A 244 5.49 -3.18 12.39
C ILE A 244 6.19 -3.13 13.76
N ASN A 245 7.38 -2.53 13.86
CA ASN A 245 8.06 -2.34 15.15
C ASN A 245 7.25 -1.46 16.12
N THR A 246 6.55 -0.45 15.60
CA THR A 246 5.67 0.41 16.41
C THR A 246 4.59 -0.42 17.12
N TRP A 247 4.04 -1.44 16.45
CA TRP A 247 3.06 -2.36 17.03
C TRP A 247 3.69 -3.33 18.03
N PHE A 248 4.92 -3.81 17.77
CA PHE A 248 5.65 -4.63 18.75
C PHE A 248 5.93 -3.87 20.05
N CYS A 249 6.24 -2.57 19.97
CA CYS A 249 6.42 -1.70 21.13
C CYS A 249 5.10 -1.29 21.81
N GLY A 250 3.95 -1.72 21.27
CA GLY A 250 2.64 -1.54 21.91
C GLY A 250 1.92 -0.24 21.57
N TYR A 251 2.34 0.48 20.53
CA TYR A 251 1.74 1.78 20.16
C TYR A 251 0.51 1.70 19.25
N GLY A 252 0.00 0.49 18.99
CA GLY A 252 -1.26 0.29 18.26
C GLY A 252 -1.11 0.26 16.73
N HIS A 253 -2.18 0.56 16.02
CA HIS A 253 -2.21 0.56 14.55
C HIS A 253 -1.97 1.97 14.00
N PRO A 254 -1.11 2.13 12.98
CA PRO A 254 -0.81 3.43 12.39
C PRO A 254 -2.02 3.99 11.62
N ARG A 255 -2.20 5.32 11.60
CA ARG A 255 -3.27 6.00 10.86
C ARG A 255 -3.17 5.78 9.34
N GLN A 256 -1.98 5.45 8.87
CA GLN A 256 -1.59 5.21 7.48
C GLN A 256 -2.38 4.05 6.84
N ILE A 257 -2.93 3.11 7.63
CA ILE A 257 -3.82 2.05 7.12
C ILE A 257 -5.05 2.62 6.40
N SER A 258 -5.54 3.79 6.84
CA SER A 258 -6.69 4.47 6.22
C SER A 258 -6.34 5.07 4.85
N ALA A 259 -5.09 5.49 4.63
CA ALA A 259 -4.63 5.98 3.33
C ALA A 259 -4.57 4.84 2.31
N PHE A 260 -4.09 3.66 2.71
CA PHE A 260 -4.14 2.46 1.87
C PHE A 260 -5.58 2.03 1.58
N GLN A 261 -6.49 2.09 2.57
CA GLN A 261 -7.90 1.79 2.33
C GLN A 261 -8.56 2.71 1.29
N LYS A 262 -8.12 3.98 1.20
CA LYS A 262 -8.57 4.93 0.17
C LYS A 262 -7.89 4.73 -1.18
N THR A 263 -6.76 4.03 -1.23
CA THR A 263 -5.97 3.78 -2.45
C THR A 263 -5.54 2.30 -2.53
N PRO A 264 -6.49 1.35 -2.57
CA PRO A 264 -6.22 -0.09 -2.44
C PRO A 264 -5.38 -0.69 -3.58
N ASP A 265 -5.49 -0.10 -4.77
CA ASP A 265 -4.70 -0.47 -5.95
C ASP A 265 -3.33 0.21 -5.93
N ASN A 266 -2.61 -0.02 -4.82
CA ASN A 266 -1.23 0.38 -4.57
C ASN A 266 -0.31 -0.84 -4.66
N SER A 267 0.92 -0.64 -5.12
CA SER A 267 1.90 -1.73 -5.20
C SER A 267 2.59 -1.93 -3.85
N LEU A 268 2.62 -3.18 -3.36
CA LEU A 268 3.33 -3.48 -2.11
C LEU A 268 4.85 -3.36 -2.26
N VAL A 269 5.41 -3.73 -3.41
CA VAL A 269 6.87 -3.85 -3.60
C VAL A 269 7.46 -2.69 -4.41
N ALA A 270 6.62 -1.78 -4.89
CA ALA A 270 7.04 -0.61 -5.63
C ALA A 270 6.79 0.62 -4.78
N TRP A 271 7.82 1.07 -4.06
CA TRP A 271 7.71 2.22 -3.18
C TRP A 271 7.38 3.48 -3.99
N SER A 272 6.11 3.88 -3.96
CA SER A 272 5.59 5.00 -4.75
C SER A 272 5.89 6.32 -4.06
N PRO A 273 6.65 7.25 -4.68
CA PRO A 273 6.92 8.55 -4.07
C PRO A 273 5.67 9.44 -4.02
N TRP A 274 4.61 9.11 -4.77
CA TRP A 274 3.38 9.89 -4.85
C TRP A 274 2.30 9.41 -3.88
N ASN A 275 2.47 8.25 -3.23
CA ASN A 275 1.46 7.66 -2.33
C ASN A 275 2.09 7.08 -1.04
N GLN A 276 3.05 7.81 -0.47
CA GLN A 276 3.85 7.35 0.67
C GLN A 276 3.00 6.87 1.87
N LEU A 277 1.96 7.62 2.24
CA LEU A 277 1.06 7.24 3.34
C LEU A 277 0.37 5.90 3.10
N ALA A 278 -0.05 5.61 1.87
CA ALA A 278 -0.63 4.32 1.54
C ALA A 278 0.42 3.21 1.53
N ASN A 279 1.65 3.48 1.07
CA ASN A 279 2.73 2.50 1.12
C ASN A 279 2.98 2.06 2.57
N TYR A 280 3.13 3.02 3.51
CA TYR A 280 3.30 2.72 4.94
C TYR A 280 2.14 1.86 5.48
N GLY A 281 0.90 2.22 5.15
CA GLY A 281 -0.28 1.46 5.57
C GLY A 281 -0.29 0.03 4.99
N GLN A 282 0.11 -0.13 3.74
CA GLN A 282 0.11 -1.42 3.04
C GLN A 282 1.22 -2.34 3.57
N THR A 283 2.44 -1.85 3.74
CA THR A 283 3.56 -2.66 4.26
C THR A 283 3.35 -3.04 5.73
N TYR A 284 2.73 -2.15 6.52
CA TYR A 284 2.26 -2.48 7.87
C TYR A 284 1.26 -3.65 7.85
N LEU A 285 0.19 -3.54 7.05
CA LEU A 285 -0.86 -4.56 6.98
C LEU A 285 -0.34 -5.89 6.42
N TRP A 286 0.59 -5.85 5.47
CA TRP A 286 1.29 -7.04 4.99
C TRP A 286 1.94 -7.80 6.15
N ASN A 287 2.73 -7.13 6.98
CA ASN A 287 3.39 -7.75 8.12
C ASN A 287 2.38 -8.17 9.21
N LEU A 288 1.33 -7.38 9.45
CA LEU A 288 0.26 -7.76 10.37
C LEU A 288 -0.47 -9.03 9.93
N TYR A 289 -0.70 -9.20 8.62
CA TYR A 289 -1.25 -10.43 8.05
C TYR A 289 -0.31 -11.62 8.26
N LEU A 290 1.00 -11.46 8.05
CA LEU A 290 1.96 -12.53 8.33
C LEU A 290 1.94 -12.94 9.81
N ILE A 291 1.78 -11.96 10.72
CA ILE A 291 1.64 -12.21 12.16
C ILE A 291 0.34 -12.96 12.47
N SER A 292 -0.80 -12.51 11.94
CA SER A 292 -2.09 -13.16 12.17
C SER A 292 -2.08 -14.59 11.62
N ARG A 293 -1.36 -14.85 10.53
CA ARG A 293 -1.43 -16.12 9.82
C ARG A 293 -0.35 -17.13 10.21
N TYR A 294 0.89 -16.69 10.36
CA TYR A 294 2.07 -17.55 10.48
C TYR A 294 2.85 -17.29 11.79
N LEU A 295 2.92 -16.04 12.27
CA LEU A 295 3.79 -15.63 13.39
C LEU A 295 3.00 -15.40 14.69
N LYS A 296 2.25 -16.43 15.12
CA LYS A 296 1.32 -16.34 16.27
C LYS A 296 2.01 -16.27 17.64
N THR A 297 3.29 -16.63 17.72
CA THR A 297 4.07 -16.60 18.96
C THR A 297 5.22 -15.60 18.82
N ASP A 298 5.65 -15.01 19.93
CA ASP A 298 6.78 -14.10 19.90
C ASP A 298 8.06 -14.75 19.38
N ALA A 299 8.29 -16.04 19.69
CA ALA A 299 9.46 -16.77 19.20
C ALA A 299 9.43 -16.89 17.67
N ALA A 300 8.26 -17.15 17.07
CA ALA A 300 8.11 -17.19 15.61
C ALA A 300 8.31 -15.81 14.98
N ARG A 301 7.81 -14.73 15.61
CA ARG A 301 8.03 -13.35 15.16
C ARG A 301 9.51 -12.99 15.19
N GLN A 302 10.16 -13.22 16.34
CA GLN A 302 11.59 -12.99 16.51
C GLN A 302 12.42 -13.74 15.47
N GLN A 303 12.17 -15.05 15.30
CA GLN A 303 12.90 -15.84 14.31
C GLN A 303 12.68 -15.29 12.89
N PHE A 304 11.44 -14.94 12.53
CA PHE A 304 11.11 -14.45 11.20
C PHE A 304 11.76 -13.11 10.89
N PHE A 305 11.55 -12.09 11.72
CA PHE A 305 12.05 -10.73 11.48
C PHE A 305 13.58 -10.65 11.59
N ASN A 306 14.19 -11.39 12.52
CA ASN A 306 15.66 -11.47 12.58
C ASN A 306 16.24 -12.14 11.32
N SER A 307 15.61 -13.21 10.83
CA SER A 307 16.05 -13.87 9.59
C SER A 307 15.85 -12.98 8.36
N LEU A 308 14.80 -12.14 8.35
CA LEU A 308 14.53 -11.21 7.26
C LEU A 308 15.59 -10.09 7.23
N VAL A 309 15.80 -9.40 8.36
CA VAL A 309 16.75 -8.27 8.47
C VAL A 309 18.21 -8.69 8.28
N THR A 310 18.58 -9.92 8.64
CA THR A 310 19.96 -10.41 8.49
C THR A 310 20.22 -11.11 7.15
N SER A 311 19.18 -11.24 6.31
CA SER A 311 19.28 -11.84 4.99
C SER A 311 20.15 -10.99 4.05
N ARG A 312 20.84 -11.62 3.10
CA ARG A 312 21.45 -10.93 1.94
C ARG A 312 20.60 -11.03 0.67
N LYS A 313 19.44 -11.66 0.80
CA LYS A 313 18.42 -11.69 -0.25
C LYS A 313 17.44 -10.56 0.05
N ALA A 314 17.38 -9.60 -0.86
CA ALA A 314 16.48 -8.45 -0.75
C ALA A 314 15.06 -8.79 -1.25
N GLY A 315 14.09 -8.01 -0.79
CA GLY A 315 12.73 -8.00 -1.32
C GLY A 315 12.01 -9.34 -1.25
N ILE A 316 11.43 -9.71 -2.39
CA ILE A 316 10.64 -10.94 -2.54
C ILE A 316 11.48 -12.18 -2.23
N ASP A 317 12.77 -12.17 -2.57
CA ASP A 317 13.66 -13.31 -2.31
C ASP A 317 13.98 -13.47 -0.81
N GLY A 318 14.11 -12.37 -0.08
CA GLY A 318 14.20 -12.36 1.38
C GLY A 318 12.94 -12.94 2.04
N PHE A 319 11.77 -12.45 1.63
CA PHE A 319 10.49 -13.00 2.09
C PHE A 319 10.31 -14.47 1.74
N ASN A 320 10.68 -14.90 0.52
CA ASN A 320 10.61 -16.31 0.12
C ASN A 320 11.49 -17.20 1.01
N ALA A 321 12.70 -16.74 1.35
CA ALA A 321 13.59 -17.45 2.27
C ALA A 321 12.94 -17.57 3.66
N ALA A 322 12.45 -16.46 4.22
CA ALA A 322 11.83 -16.43 5.54
C ALA A 322 10.52 -17.23 5.63
N LEU A 323 9.70 -17.22 4.57
CA LEU A 323 8.40 -17.89 4.50
C LEU A 323 8.49 -19.39 4.25
N SER A 324 9.62 -19.87 3.70
CA SER A 324 9.80 -21.29 3.32
C SER A 324 9.53 -22.28 4.45
N GLN A 325 9.83 -21.90 5.70
CA GLN A 325 9.57 -22.69 6.90
C GLN A 325 8.07 -22.99 7.11
N PHE A 326 7.18 -22.15 6.58
CA PHE A 326 5.73 -22.31 6.65
C PHE A 326 5.15 -23.04 5.44
N LYS A 327 6.00 -23.60 4.56
CA LYS A 327 5.61 -24.25 3.30
C LYS A 327 4.76 -23.33 2.39
N THR A 328 5.07 -22.04 2.43
CA THR A 328 4.49 -21.01 1.56
C THR A 328 5.60 -20.19 0.92
N ASN A 329 5.24 -19.31 -0.01
CA ASN A 329 6.12 -18.33 -0.61
C ASN A 329 5.44 -16.95 -0.60
N PHE A 330 6.18 -15.91 -1.01
CA PHE A 330 5.67 -14.54 -1.08
C PHE A 330 4.39 -14.46 -1.92
N SER A 331 4.38 -15.02 -3.13
CA SER A 331 3.24 -14.93 -4.04
C SER A 331 1.95 -15.51 -3.45
N GLU A 332 2.00 -16.67 -2.81
CA GLU A 332 0.82 -17.30 -2.20
C GLU A 332 0.39 -16.57 -0.92
N ALA A 333 1.34 -16.12 -0.10
CA ALA A 333 1.03 -15.30 1.06
C ALA A 333 0.42 -13.94 0.66
N PHE A 334 0.93 -13.32 -0.41
CA PHE A 334 0.45 -12.06 -0.98
C PHE A 334 -0.98 -12.16 -1.49
N ALA A 335 -1.32 -13.22 -2.23
CA ALA A 335 -2.70 -13.45 -2.66
C ALA A 335 -3.64 -13.57 -1.45
N ASN A 336 -3.26 -14.36 -0.43
CA ASN A 336 -4.09 -14.52 0.76
C ASN A 336 -4.15 -13.25 1.63
N PHE A 337 -3.09 -12.43 1.65
CA PHE A 337 -3.09 -11.10 2.27
C PHE A 337 -4.19 -10.23 1.65
N TYR A 338 -4.25 -10.12 0.32
CA TYR A 338 -5.29 -9.33 -0.32
C TYR A 338 -6.69 -9.90 -0.10
N ILE A 339 -6.86 -11.23 -0.14
CA ILE A 339 -8.14 -11.87 0.20
C ILE A 339 -8.56 -11.49 1.62
N ALA A 340 -7.63 -11.55 2.59
CA ALA A 340 -7.90 -11.11 3.94
C ALA A 340 -8.26 -9.62 3.98
N SER A 341 -7.48 -8.75 3.34
CA SER A 341 -7.73 -7.31 3.27
C SER A 341 -9.09 -6.95 2.68
N TYR A 342 -9.61 -7.71 1.71
CA TYR A 342 -10.95 -7.46 1.16
C TYR A 342 -12.09 -8.07 1.99
N LEU A 343 -11.91 -9.29 2.52
CA LEU A 343 -13.01 -10.06 3.12
C LEU A 343 -13.11 -9.98 4.64
N ASN A 344 -12.06 -9.55 5.35
CA ASN A 344 -11.88 -9.62 6.81
C ASN A 344 -13.16 -9.32 7.62
N GLN A 345 -13.87 -10.40 7.96
CA GLN A 345 -15.12 -10.33 8.73
C GLN A 345 -15.05 -11.31 9.90
N PRO A 346 -15.55 -10.92 11.09
CA PRO A 346 -15.61 -11.81 12.24
C PRO A 346 -16.38 -13.10 11.92
N GLY A 347 -15.73 -14.24 12.17
CA GLY A 347 -16.29 -15.58 11.97
C GLY A 347 -16.12 -16.16 10.57
N LEU A 348 -15.52 -15.44 9.62
CA LEU A 348 -15.25 -15.93 8.28
C LEU A 348 -14.36 -17.18 8.32
N LYS A 349 -14.75 -18.22 7.58
CA LYS A 349 -13.98 -19.48 7.46
C LYS A 349 -13.47 -19.65 6.03
N PRO A 350 -12.20 -20.06 5.84
CA PRO A 350 -11.17 -20.25 6.87
C PRO A 350 -10.63 -18.92 7.44
N ALA A 351 -10.14 -18.95 8.68
CA ALA A 351 -9.57 -17.78 9.37
C ALA A 351 -8.36 -17.15 8.65
N THR A 352 -7.74 -17.87 7.69
CA THR A 352 -6.66 -17.34 6.84
C THR A 352 -7.07 -16.14 5.98
N TYR A 353 -8.36 -15.83 5.87
CA TYR A 353 -8.89 -14.68 5.13
C TYR A 353 -9.35 -13.56 6.07
N THR A 354 -8.72 -13.46 7.25
CA THR A 354 -8.99 -12.43 8.25
C THR A 354 -7.70 -12.01 8.95
N TYR A 355 -7.74 -10.89 9.66
CA TYR A 355 -6.68 -10.47 10.59
C TYR A 355 -6.88 -11.04 12.00
N ASP A 356 -7.74 -12.06 12.17
CA ASP A 356 -8.20 -12.55 13.46
C ASP A 356 -8.67 -11.35 14.34
N LYS A 357 -8.38 -11.38 15.65
CA LYS A 357 -8.68 -10.29 16.58
C LYS A 357 -7.67 -9.14 16.53
N LEU A 358 -6.64 -9.24 15.69
CA LEU A 358 -5.58 -8.22 15.64
C LEU A 358 -6.06 -6.95 14.95
N LEU A 359 -7.00 -7.06 14.01
CA LEU A 359 -7.58 -5.92 13.32
C LEU A 359 -8.99 -6.26 12.84
N GLU A 360 -9.94 -6.21 13.78
CA GLU A 360 -11.36 -6.36 13.46
C GLU A 360 -11.84 -5.14 12.66
N ASP A 361 -12.81 -5.34 11.76
CA ASP A 361 -13.51 -4.28 11.02
C ASP A 361 -12.69 -3.45 10.01
N TYR A 362 -11.48 -3.89 9.68
CA TYR A 362 -10.75 -3.37 8.51
C TYR A 362 -11.15 -4.12 7.24
N SER A 363 -11.47 -3.40 6.16
CA SER A 363 -11.64 -4.00 4.82
C SER A 363 -11.34 -3.00 3.72
N LEU A 364 -10.71 -3.46 2.64
CA LEU A 364 -10.56 -2.74 1.39
C LEU A 364 -11.89 -2.68 0.63
N PRO A 365 -12.17 -1.58 -0.10
CA PRO A 365 -13.39 -1.46 -0.89
C PRO A 365 -13.33 -2.35 -2.13
N ILE A 366 -14.38 -3.14 -2.37
CA ILE A 366 -14.54 -3.94 -3.59
C ILE A 366 -14.61 -3.04 -4.84
N ASN A 367 -13.87 -3.38 -5.89
CA ASN A 367 -13.77 -2.61 -7.13
C ASN A 367 -15.09 -2.57 -7.92
N GLY A 368 -15.90 -3.63 -7.86
CA GLY A 368 -17.15 -3.72 -8.61
C GLY A 368 -18.09 -4.82 -8.10
N TYR A 369 -19.38 -4.58 -8.22
CA TYR A 369 -20.44 -5.53 -7.85
C TYR A 369 -21.24 -5.88 -9.10
N TYR A 370 -21.31 -7.17 -9.45
CA TYR A 370 -21.95 -7.68 -10.65
C TYR A 370 -23.07 -8.63 -10.27
N THR A 371 -24.31 -8.29 -10.64
CA THR A 371 -25.50 -9.04 -10.22
C THR A 371 -26.15 -9.87 -11.31
N SER A 372 -25.55 -9.89 -12.51
CA SER A 372 -26.12 -10.55 -13.67
C SER A 372 -25.06 -11.18 -14.59
N PHE A 373 -25.53 -12.09 -15.45
CA PHE A 373 -24.74 -12.70 -16.52
C PHE A 373 -25.39 -12.44 -17.89
N PRO A 374 -24.59 -12.30 -18.96
CA PRO A 374 -23.13 -12.24 -18.96
C PRO A 374 -22.60 -10.93 -18.35
N ALA A 375 -21.46 -10.99 -17.67
CA ALA A 375 -20.79 -9.82 -17.08
C ALA A 375 -19.49 -9.52 -17.82
N MET A 376 -19.14 -8.25 -17.91
CA MET A 376 -17.83 -7.80 -18.40
C MET A 376 -17.23 -6.83 -17.38
N ILE A 377 -15.98 -7.10 -17.02
CA ILE A 377 -15.17 -6.32 -16.09
C ILE A 377 -14.00 -5.77 -16.91
N LYS A 378 -13.76 -4.47 -16.82
CA LYS A 378 -12.59 -3.82 -17.42
C LYS A 378 -12.02 -2.85 -16.40
N ASP A 379 -10.76 -3.06 -16.04
CA ASP A 379 -10.05 -2.22 -15.07
C ASP A 379 -8.54 -2.26 -15.34
N SER A 380 -7.76 -1.65 -14.46
CA SER A 380 -6.30 -1.73 -14.45
C SER A 380 -5.79 -1.98 -13.05
N VAL A 381 -4.72 -2.76 -12.92
CA VAL A 381 -4.12 -3.11 -11.63
C VAL A 381 -2.64 -2.73 -11.60
N SER A 382 -2.18 -2.24 -10.45
CA SER A 382 -0.75 -2.03 -10.18
C SER A 382 0.00 -3.37 -10.16
N ILE A 383 1.26 -3.36 -10.59
CA ILE A 383 2.13 -4.53 -10.42
C ILE A 383 2.34 -4.77 -8.93
N TRP A 384 2.15 -6.01 -8.48
CA TRP A 384 2.08 -6.35 -7.05
C TRP A 384 1.06 -5.49 -6.27
N GLY A 385 -0.04 -5.15 -6.94
CA GLY A 385 -1.32 -4.73 -6.36
C GLY A 385 -2.42 -5.74 -6.72
N ALA A 386 -3.64 -5.52 -6.23
CA ALA A 386 -4.76 -6.40 -6.54
C ALA A 386 -6.13 -5.72 -6.50
N ASP A 387 -7.01 -6.16 -7.40
CA ASP A 387 -8.41 -5.76 -7.48
C ASP A 387 -9.32 -6.93 -7.12
N MET A 388 -10.39 -6.64 -6.38
CA MET A 388 -11.43 -7.61 -6.07
C MET A 388 -12.79 -7.15 -6.62
N SER A 389 -13.44 -7.99 -7.41
CA SER A 389 -14.83 -7.82 -7.82
C SER A 389 -15.72 -8.85 -7.14
N LYS A 390 -16.96 -8.47 -6.80
CA LYS A 390 -17.97 -9.37 -6.22
C LYS A 390 -19.04 -9.67 -7.25
N ILE A 391 -19.29 -10.96 -7.49
CA ILE A 391 -20.25 -11.46 -8.46
C ILE A 391 -21.34 -12.25 -7.73
N ASN A 392 -22.61 -11.87 -7.92
CA ASN A 392 -23.75 -12.62 -7.41
C ASN A 392 -24.01 -13.85 -8.29
N LEU A 393 -24.13 -15.02 -7.66
CA LEU A 393 -24.32 -16.29 -8.37
C LEU A 393 -25.79 -16.72 -8.49
N ALA A 394 -26.75 -15.95 -7.98
CA ALA A 394 -28.17 -16.30 -8.03
C ALA A 394 -28.69 -16.55 -9.46
N ALA A 395 -28.17 -15.78 -10.43
CA ALA A 395 -28.49 -15.94 -11.85
C ALA A 395 -27.46 -16.78 -12.61
N ALA A 396 -26.50 -17.43 -11.94
CA ALA A 396 -25.52 -18.28 -12.60
C ALA A 396 -26.15 -19.60 -13.07
N GLY A 397 -25.62 -20.17 -14.15
CA GLY A 397 -25.86 -21.58 -14.48
C GLY A 397 -25.18 -22.51 -13.47
N SER A 398 -25.35 -23.82 -13.64
CA SER A 398 -24.59 -24.81 -12.84
C SER A 398 -23.07 -24.71 -13.02
N ARG A 399 -22.64 -24.08 -14.12
CA ARG A 399 -21.25 -23.81 -14.48
C ARG A 399 -21.10 -22.35 -14.87
N ILE A 400 -19.91 -21.82 -14.68
CA ILE A 400 -19.51 -20.51 -15.20
C ILE A 400 -18.26 -20.65 -16.05
N ARG A 401 -18.14 -19.78 -17.05
CA ARG A 401 -16.93 -19.56 -17.81
C ARG A 401 -16.41 -18.17 -17.54
N VAL A 402 -15.12 -18.07 -17.26
CA VAL A 402 -14.38 -16.83 -17.05
C VAL A 402 -13.28 -16.78 -18.09
N ASP A 403 -13.38 -15.84 -19.03
CA ASP A 403 -12.33 -15.53 -20.01
C ASP A 403 -11.56 -14.29 -19.53
N PHE A 404 -10.24 -14.33 -19.57
CA PHE A 404 -9.34 -13.25 -19.13
C PHE A 404 -8.47 -12.77 -20.28
N ALA A 405 -8.28 -11.45 -20.37
CA ALA A 405 -7.28 -10.82 -21.21
C ALA A 405 -6.59 -9.67 -20.45
N GLY A 406 -5.26 -9.63 -20.45
CA GLY A 406 -4.47 -8.58 -19.82
C GLY A 406 -3.38 -8.03 -20.74
N ASP A 407 -3.08 -6.75 -20.61
CA ASP A 407 -2.04 -6.09 -21.39
C ASP A 407 -0.63 -6.54 -20.95
N LEU A 408 0.26 -6.71 -21.92
CA LEU A 408 1.69 -6.77 -21.65
C LEU A 408 2.28 -5.36 -21.59
N THR A 409 3.09 -5.09 -20.57
CA THR A 409 3.81 -3.83 -20.38
C THR A 409 5.27 -3.96 -20.85
N THR A 410 6.09 -2.93 -20.64
CA THR A 410 7.57 -3.06 -20.76
C THR A 410 8.15 -4.04 -19.77
N LEU A 411 7.55 -4.10 -18.58
CA LEU A 411 7.95 -5.06 -17.56
C LEU A 411 7.46 -6.43 -17.96
N ASP A 412 8.13 -7.45 -17.44
CA ASP A 412 7.79 -8.85 -17.67
C ASP A 412 6.52 -9.27 -16.90
N ASN A 413 5.46 -8.46 -16.98
CA ASN A 413 4.31 -8.59 -16.11
C ASN A 413 3.54 -9.89 -16.38
N GLN A 414 2.91 -10.39 -15.32
CA GLN A 414 2.04 -11.55 -15.33
C GLN A 414 0.76 -11.21 -14.57
N PHE A 415 -0.28 -12.01 -14.77
CA PHE A 415 -1.52 -11.90 -14.01
C PHE A 415 -1.83 -13.22 -13.31
N GLU A 416 -2.30 -13.12 -12.08
CA GLU A 416 -2.95 -14.21 -11.38
C GLU A 416 -4.43 -13.85 -11.19
N VAL A 417 -5.31 -14.77 -11.55
CA VAL A 417 -6.76 -14.59 -11.42
C VAL A 417 -7.32 -15.72 -10.58
N ILE A 418 -7.92 -15.35 -9.45
CA ILE A 418 -8.46 -16.28 -8.44
C ILE A 418 -9.96 -16.07 -8.31
N LEU A 419 -10.71 -17.16 -8.37
CA LEU A 419 -12.14 -17.21 -8.12
C LEU A 419 -12.38 -17.82 -6.74
N LEU A 420 -13.02 -17.09 -5.85
CA LEU A 420 -13.38 -17.52 -4.50
C LEU A 420 -14.89 -17.63 -4.41
N PHE A 421 -15.40 -18.86 -4.34
CA PHE A 421 -16.81 -19.14 -4.13
C PHE A 421 -17.10 -19.11 -2.64
N ALA A 422 -18.07 -18.31 -2.22
CA ALA A 422 -18.43 -18.16 -0.83
C ALA A 422 -19.94 -18.31 -0.62
N ASP A 423 -20.29 -18.71 0.61
CA ASP A 423 -21.59 -18.54 1.22
C ASP A 423 -21.44 -17.35 2.20
N GLU A 424 -21.98 -16.20 1.82
CA GLU A 424 -21.87 -14.99 2.64
C GLU A 424 -22.72 -15.05 3.90
N VAL A 425 -23.87 -15.73 3.84
CA VAL A 425 -24.77 -15.88 4.98
C VAL A 425 -24.08 -16.70 6.08
N GLU A 426 -23.44 -17.80 5.70
CA GLU A 426 -22.69 -18.68 6.61
C GLU A 426 -21.24 -18.22 6.83
N LYS A 427 -20.83 -17.10 6.22
CA LYS A 427 -19.47 -16.54 6.27
C LYS A 427 -18.40 -17.60 5.98
N LYS A 428 -18.51 -18.26 4.83
CA LYS A 428 -17.65 -19.39 4.49
C LYS A 428 -17.22 -19.35 3.04
N VAL A 429 -15.90 -19.32 2.81
CA VAL A 429 -15.33 -19.62 1.50
C VAL A 429 -15.39 -21.13 1.28
N ILE A 430 -16.13 -21.53 0.25
CA ILE A 430 -16.41 -22.92 -0.11
C ILE A 430 -15.37 -23.47 -1.08
N GLY A 431 -14.87 -22.63 -2.00
CA GLY A 431 -13.92 -23.05 -3.02
C GLY A 431 -13.02 -21.93 -3.49
N ARG A 432 -11.79 -22.30 -3.87
CA ARG A 432 -10.81 -21.42 -4.52
C ARG A 432 -10.37 -22.05 -5.83
N HIS A 433 -10.45 -21.30 -6.92
CA HIS A 433 -10.05 -21.76 -8.24
C HIS A 433 -9.14 -20.74 -8.92
N HIS A 434 -8.15 -21.22 -9.67
CA HIS A 434 -7.19 -20.38 -10.40
C HIS A 434 -7.36 -20.53 -11.90
N ILE A 435 -7.22 -19.44 -12.65
CA ILE A 435 -7.07 -19.52 -14.11
C ILE A 435 -5.60 -19.83 -14.43
N THR A 436 -5.28 -21.12 -14.61
CA THR A 436 -3.87 -21.59 -14.70
C THR A 436 -3.26 -21.49 -16.09
N ASN A 437 -4.03 -21.12 -17.11
CA ASN A 437 -3.63 -21.12 -18.51
C ASN A 437 -3.45 -19.72 -19.11
N ILE A 438 -3.31 -18.68 -18.28
CA ILE A 438 -3.00 -17.31 -18.75
C ILE A 438 -1.61 -17.32 -19.39
N LYS A 439 -1.54 -17.04 -20.69
CA LYS A 439 -0.29 -17.06 -21.47
C LYS A 439 -0.25 -15.91 -22.45
N SER A 440 0.96 -15.45 -22.77
CA SER A 440 1.14 -14.44 -23.82
C SER A 440 0.66 -14.94 -25.18
N THR A 441 0.00 -14.05 -25.91
CA THR A 441 -0.44 -14.26 -27.29
C THR A 441 0.66 -14.01 -28.31
N THR A 442 1.83 -13.48 -27.90
CA THR A 442 2.97 -13.20 -28.78
C THR A 442 4.31 -13.58 -28.14
N ALA A 443 5.27 -14.09 -28.92
CA ALA A 443 6.53 -14.61 -28.38
C ALA A 443 7.59 -13.54 -28.02
N ARG A 444 7.44 -12.27 -28.43
CA ARG A 444 8.44 -11.20 -28.22
C ARG A 444 7.89 -10.06 -27.36
N ARG A 445 8.57 -9.78 -26.23
CA ARG A 445 8.18 -8.75 -25.25
C ARG A 445 8.75 -7.35 -25.51
N THR A 446 9.80 -7.17 -26.33
CA THR A 446 10.44 -5.86 -26.57
C THR A 446 9.55 -4.84 -27.30
N GLY A 447 9.33 -3.65 -26.70
CA GLY A 447 8.66 -2.46 -27.29
C GLY A 447 7.18 -2.29 -26.90
N ILE A 448 6.81 -1.16 -26.27
CA ILE A 448 5.43 -0.85 -25.88
C ILE A 448 4.65 -0.30 -27.07
N SER A 449 3.38 -0.71 -27.23
CA SER A 449 2.31 0.11 -27.83
C SER A 449 0.93 -0.39 -27.39
N ARG A 450 -0.03 0.54 -27.24
CA ARG A 450 -1.39 0.36 -26.68
C ARG A 450 -2.32 -0.52 -27.55
N VAL A 451 -3.28 -1.20 -26.92
CA VAL A 451 -4.22 -2.15 -27.55
C VAL A 451 -5.46 -1.49 -28.18
N MET A 452 -5.88 -1.97 -29.36
CA MET A 452 -7.23 -1.89 -29.95
C MET A 452 -7.73 -3.31 -30.25
N LEU A 453 -9.00 -3.64 -29.94
CA LEU A 453 -9.70 -4.89 -30.31
C LEU A 453 -11.23 -4.62 -30.43
N PRO A 454 -12.01 -5.45 -31.16
CA PRO A 454 -12.87 -5.06 -32.29
C PRO A 454 -14.12 -4.23 -31.94
N GLY A 455 -14.46 -3.29 -32.82
CA GLY A 455 -15.66 -2.42 -32.74
C GLY A 455 -15.39 -0.97 -33.19
N HIS A 456 -14.13 -0.57 -33.33
CA HIS A 456 -13.73 0.74 -33.81
C HIS A 456 -13.66 0.80 -35.35
N ASN A 457 -14.71 1.29 -35.99
CA ASN A 457 -14.62 1.87 -37.34
C ASN A 457 -14.96 3.36 -37.22
N ASN A 458 -13.94 4.19 -36.99
CA ASN A 458 -13.82 5.55 -37.55
C ASN A 458 -12.53 6.23 -37.06
N GLY A 459 -11.56 6.37 -37.97
CA GLY A 459 -11.22 7.73 -38.41
C GLY A 459 -9.83 8.30 -38.17
N ASP A 460 -9.09 7.97 -37.10
CA ASP A 460 -7.81 8.64 -36.83
C ASP A 460 -6.76 7.68 -36.28
N TYR A 461 -5.90 7.12 -37.14
CA TYR A 461 -4.49 6.79 -36.89
C TYR A 461 -3.86 6.29 -38.21
N ASP A 462 -2.70 6.84 -38.58
CA ASP A 462 -1.95 6.49 -39.78
C ASP A 462 -1.54 5.00 -39.82
N TYR A 463 -1.63 4.42 -41.02
CA TYR A 463 -1.32 3.02 -41.33
C TYR A 463 0.21 2.79 -41.41
N PRO A 464 0.75 1.61 -41.04
CA PRO A 464 0.06 0.36 -40.71
C PRO A 464 -0.33 0.21 -39.24
N ALA A 465 -1.45 -0.50 -39.01
CA ALA A 465 -1.93 -0.84 -37.67
C ALA A 465 -0.88 -1.67 -36.89
N PRO A 466 -0.51 -1.30 -35.65
CA PRO A 466 0.49 -2.02 -34.88
C PRO A 466 -0.02 -3.37 -34.35
N PRO A 467 0.87 -4.38 -34.17
CA PRO A 467 0.52 -5.70 -33.62
C PRO A 467 0.21 -5.69 -32.10
N VAL A 468 -0.81 -6.45 -31.68
CA VAL A 468 -1.36 -6.52 -30.29
C VAL A 468 -0.54 -7.47 -29.39
N LYS A 469 -0.16 -7.04 -28.18
CA LYS A 469 0.55 -7.85 -27.16
C LYS A 469 -0.30 -8.07 -25.90
N THR A 470 -0.96 -9.21 -25.79
CA THR A 470 -1.80 -9.54 -24.63
C THR A 470 -1.37 -10.86 -23.97
N GLN A 471 -1.90 -11.11 -22.77
CA GLN A 471 -1.95 -12.43 -22.17
C GLN A 471 -3.41 -12.84 -22.06
N MET A 472 -3.73 -14.06 -22.43
CA MET A 472 -5.10 -14.56 -22.41
C MET A 472 -5.15 -15.93 -21.72
N GLY A 473 -6.24 -16.17 -21.01
CA GLY A 473 -6.54 -17.43 -20.36
C GLY A 473 -8.04 -17.56 -20.18
N HIS A 474 -8.50 -18.76 -19.84
CA HIS A 474 -9.90 -18.97 -19.49
C HIS A 474 -10.04 -20.17 -18.58
N SER A 475 -11.13 -20.19 -17.83
CA SER A 475 -11.53 -21.35 -17.05
C SER A 475 -13.03 -21.56 -17.11
N GLU A 476 -13.45 -22.83 -17.12
CA GLU A 476 -14.83 -23.22 -16.87
C GLU A 476 -14.87 -23.97 -15.55
N VAL A 477 -15.76 -23.55 -14.64
CA VAL A 477 -15.80 -24.05 -13.27
C VAL A 477 -17.24 -24.35 -12.87
N ASP A 478 -17.45 -25.47 -12.19
CA ASP A 478 -18.74 -25.78 -11.56
C ASP A 478 -18.97 -24.81 -10.41
N VAL A 479 -20.19 -24.26 -10.29
CA VAL A 479 -20.56 -23.44 -9.13
C VAL A 479 -20.71 -24.38 -7.94
N PRO A 480 -19.88 -24.27 -6.88
CA PRO A 480 -19.97 -25.17 -5.74
C PRO A 480 -21.33 -25.06 -5.05
N LYS A 481 -21.88 -26.22 -4.64
CA LYS A 481 -23.16 -26.25 -3.92
C LYS A 481 -23.09 -25.38 -2.65
N GLY A 482 -24.03 -24.45 -2.52
CA GLY A 482 -24.13 -23.53 -1.39
C GLY A 482 -23.42 -22.19 -1.59
N ALA A 483 -22.67 -22.00 -2.68
CA ALA A 483 -22.11 -20.68 -2.99
C ALA A 483 -23.20 -19.74 -3.50
N ASP A 484 -23.34 -18.58 -2.86
CA ASP A 484 -24.24 -17.49 -3.27
C ASP A 484 -23.49 -16.35 -3.96
N VAL A 485 -22.19 -16.22 -3.71
CA VAL A 485 -21.31 -15.23 -4.37
C VAL A 485 -19.99 -15.85 -4.85
N MET A 486 -19.43 -15.23 -5.88
CA MET A 486 -18.05 -15.42 -6.30
C MET A 486 -17.30 -14.09 -6.15
N TYR A 487 -16.24 -14.10 -5.36
CA TYR A 487 -15.25 -13.03 -5.33
C TYR A 487 -14.18 -13.34 -6.38
N LEU A 488 -13.92 -12.39 -7.27
CA LEU A 488 -12.90 -12.50 -8.31
C LEU A 488 -11.77 -11.55 -7.98
N LEU A 489 -10.59 -12.12 -7.69
CA LEU A 489 -9.37 -11.38 -7.41
C LEU A 489 -8.46 -11.39 -8.64
N VAL A 490 -7.98 -10.22 -9.05
CA VAL A 490 -6.97 -10.04 -10.08
C VAL A 490 -5.72 -9.45 -9.45
N ILE A 491 -4.58 -10.12 -9.64
CA ILE A 491 -3.29 -9.68 -9.12
C ILE A 491 -2.35 -9.40 -10.30
N GLY A 492 -1.81 -8.19 -10.35
CA GLY A 492 -0.67 -7.87 -11.22
C GLY A 492 0.62 -8.40 -10.60
N LYS A 493 1.50 -9.03 -11.39
CA LYS A 493 2.79 -9.54 -10.91
C LYS A 493 3.92 -9.15 -11.84
N ALA A 494 5.14 -9.17 -11.32
CA ALA A 494 6.38 -9.14 -12.08
C ALA A 494 7.37 -10.15 -11.47
N PRO A 495 8.44 -10.55 -12.19
CA PRO A 495 9.51 -11.36 -11.63
C PRO A 495 10.10 -10.75 -10.36
N ALA A 496 10.61 -11.62 -9.48
CA ALA A 496 11.15 -11.21 -8.18
C ALA A 496 12.45 -10.39 -8.28
N ASP A 497 13.17 -10.52 -9.39
CA ASP A 497 14.46 -9.86 -9.66
C ASP A 497 14.31 -8.48 -10.32
N VAL A 498 13.08 -8.00 -10.54
CA VAL A 498 12.85 -6.63 -11.03
C VAL A 498 13.14 -5.64 -9.89
N PRO A 499 14.06 -4.68 -10.07
CA PRO A 499 14.35 -3.69 -9.04
C PRO A 499 13.11 -2.88 -8.65
N ASP A 500 12.95 -2.60 -7.36
CA ASP A 500 11.90 -1.75 -6.79
C ASP A 500 11.73 -0.40 -7.53
N SER A 501 12.86 0.23 -7.88
CA SER A 501 12.90 1.49 -8.61
C SER A 501 12.29 1.36 -9.99
N MET A 502 12.41 0.22 -10.68
CA MET A 502 11.76 0.02 -11.98
C MET A 502 10.26 -0.23 -11.84
N LEU A 503 9.83 -0.79 -10.71
CA LEU A 503 8.42 -1.04 -10.42
C LEU A 503 7.69 0.25 -10.05
N SER A 504 8.33 1.20 -9.36
CA SER A 504 7.68 2.43 -8.89
C SER A 504 7.31 3.40 -10.03
N TRP A 505 7.96 3.28 -11.18
CA TRP A 505 7.62 4.01 -12.41
C TRP A 505 6.73 3.21 -13.37
N SER A 506 6.29 2.01 -12.97
CA SER A 506 5.48 1.18 -13.84
C SER A 506 4.04 1.70 -13.91
N SER A 507 3.52 1.82 -15.13
CA SER A 507 2.09 2.07 -15.33
C SER A 507 1.29 0.84 -14.92
N LYS A 508 0.07 1.05 -14.39
CA LYS A 508 -0.91 -0.01 -14.17
C LYS A 508 -1.13 -0.82 -15.45
N SER A 509 -1.33 -2.13 -15.29
CA SER A 509 -1.63 -3.03 -16.40
C SER A 509 -3.13 -3.16 -16.57
N THR A 510 -3.65 -2.81 -17.75
CA THR A 510 -5.08 -2.99 -18.06
C THR A 510 -5.44 -4.47 -18.15
N TYR A 511 -6.64 -4.83 -17.73
CA TYR A 511 -7.22 -6.14 -17.98
C TYR A 511 -8.71 -6.06 -18.30
N ARG A 512 -9.21 -7.17 -18.85
CA ARG A 512 -10.61 -7.42 -19.12
C ARG A 512 -10.96 -8.86 -18.72
N ILE A 513 -12.14 -9.03 -18.14
CA ILE A 513 -12.73 -10.31 -17.80
C ILE A 513 -14.13 -10.38 -18.35
N ASP A 514 -14.44 -11.47 -19.05
CA ASP A 514 -15.79 -11.78 -19.49
C ASP A 514 -16.28 -13.02 -18.72
N ILE A 515 -17.47 -12.94 -18.13
CA ILE A 515 -18.05 -14.01 -17.31
C ILE A 515 -19.41 -14.41 -17.88
N LYS A 516 -19.61 -15.72 -18.07
CA LYS A 516 -20.84 -16.29 -18.66
C LYS A 516 -21.31 -17.50 -17.87
N GLY A 517 -22.63 -17.65 -17.73
CA GLY A 517 -23.24 -18.90 -17.23
C GLY A 517 -23.27 -19.97 -18.31
N ILE A 518 -23.02 -21.23 -17.94
CA ILE A 518 -23.11 -22.41 -18.81
C ILE A 518 -24.08 -23.43 -18.19
N GLY A 519 -25.00 -23.94 -19.01
CA GLY A 519 -26.00 -24.96 -18.63
C GLY A 519 -27.35 -24.36 -18.21
N SER A 520 -28.40 -25.19 -18.24
CA SER A 520 -29.76 -24.79 -17.85
C SER A 520 -29.89 -24.59 -16.34
N HIS A 521 -30.54 -23.49 -15.94
CA HIS A 521 -30.84 -23.19 -14.55
C HIS A 521 -31.74 -24.30 -13.95
N THR A 522 -31.28 -24.99 -12.90
CA THR A 522 -32.11 -25.96 -12.16
C THR A 522 -32.92 -25.34 -11.03
N ASN A 523 -32.86 -24.01 -10.85
CA ASN A 523 -33.73 -23.27 -9.94
C ASN A 523 -34.37 -22.07 -10.65
N VAL A 524 -35.38 -22.34 -11.49
CA VAL A 524 -36.31 -21.30 -11.95
C VAL A 524 -37.31 -21.01 -10.82
N THR A 525 -36.84 -20.36 -9.76
CA THR A 525 -37.70 -19.67 -8.78
C THR A 525 -36.99 -18.47 -8.16
N ALA A 526 -36.10 -17.83 -8.91
CA ALA A 526 -35.70 -16.46 -8.65
C ALA A 526 -35.21 -15.82 -9.96
N ALA A 527 -36.12 -15.63 -10.92
CA ALA A 527 -36.14 -14.31 -11.51
C ALA A 527 -36.41 -13.38 -10.32
N ALA A 528 -35.34 -12.86 -9.70
CA ALA A 528 -35.50 -11.76 -8.78
C ALA A 528 -36.38 -10.76 -9.52
N ASN A 529 -37.40 -10.22 -8.87
CA ASN A 529 -38.12 -9.06 -9.35
C ASN A 529 -37.10 -7.90 -9.41
N ILE A 530 -36.14 -7.95 -10.34
CA ILE A 530 -35.24 -6.87 -10.63
C ILE A 530 -36.16 -5.88 -11.33
N ALA A 531 -36.56 -4.85 -10.57
CA ALA A 531 -37.32 -3.75 -11.13
C ALA A 531 -36.62 -3.27 -12.41
N PRO A 532 -37.36 -2.97 -13.48
CA PRO A 532 -36.74 -2.46 -14.70
C PRO A 532 -35.87 -1.26 -14.35
N MET A 533 -34.57 -1.39 -14.59
CA MET A 533 -33.60 -0.33 -14.34
C MET A 533 -33.90 0.81 -15.32
N THR A 534 -34.15 2.00 -14.79
CA THR A 534 -34.35 3.23 -15.55
C THR A 534 -33.11 4.10 -15.45
N MET A 535 -32.88 4.96 -16.44
CA MET A 535 -31.75 5.88 -16.43
C MET A 535 -31.77 6.79 -15.19
N ARG A 536 -30.67 6.80 -14.44
CA ARG A 536 -30.44 7.75 -13.35
C ARG A 536 -29.84 9.04 -13.88
N SER A 537 -30.71 9.95 -14.29
CA SER A 537 -30.31 11.25 -14.85
C SER A 537 -29.57 12.13 -13.84
N ASP A 538 -29.85 11.99 -12.55
CA ASP A 538 -29.15 12.65 -11.44
C ASP A 538 -27.69 12.19 -11.32
N LEU A 539 -27.46 10.87 -11.42
CA LEU A 539 -26.13 10.28 -11.41
C LEU A 539 -25.31 10.72 -12.63
N LEU A 540 -25.93 10.76 -13.82
CA LEU A 540 -25.27 11.28 -15.02
C LEU A 540 -24.97 12.77 -14.89
N ALA A 541 -25.88 13.58 -14.35
CA ALA A 541 -25.68 15.02 -14.16
C ALA A 541 -24.49 15.31 -13.23
N GLN A 542 -24.40 14.61 -12.09
CA GLN A 542 -23.25 14.72 -11.19
C GLN A 542 -21.94 14.30 -11.90
N TYR A 543 -22.00 13.27 -12.76
CA TYR A 543 -20.82 12.78 -13.48
C TYR A 543 -20.31 13.85 -14.44
N ILE A 544 -21.23 14.50 -15.13
CA ILE A 544 -20.97 15.61 -16.04
C ILE A 544 -20.34 16.79 -15.30
N GLU A 545 -20.91 17.18 -14.18
CA GLU A 545 -20.40 18.29 -13.35
C GLU A 545 -18.96 18.04 -12.88
N LEU A 546 -18.71 16.85 -12.32
CA LEU A 546 -17.39 16.44 -11.86
C LEU A 546 -16.37 16.40 -13.00
N SER A 547 -16.78 15.91 -14.19
CA SER A 547 -15.91 15.83 -15.36
C SER A 547 -15.60 17.19 -16.00
N GLY A 548 -16.52 18.15 -15.91
CA GLY A 548 -16.41 19.49 -16.50
C GLY A 548 -15.66 20.51 -15.64
N SER A 549 -15.56 20.28 -14.33
CA SER A 549 -14.80 21.16 -13.43
C SER A 549 -13.30 21.11 -13.77
N GLY A 550 -12.68 22.25 -14.12
CA GLY A 550 -11.22 22.35 -14.15
C GLY A 550 -10.71 22.55 -12.72
N SER A 551 -9.67 21.83 -12.28
CA SER A 551 -9.05 22.13 -10.98
C SER A 551 -7.53 22.06 -11.04
N ALA A 552 -6.93 23.19 -10.69
CA ALA A 552 -5.60 23.30 -10.13
C ALA A 552 -5.76 23.34 -8.59
N ASN A 553 -5.72 22.18 -7.92
CA ASN A 553 -5.32 21.94 -6.52
C ASN A 553 -5.84 20.59 -5.97
N SER A 554 -5.40 20.25 -4.75
CA SER A 554 -5.44 18.99 -3.96
C SER A 554 -6.73 18.18 -3.87
N ASP A 555 -7.84 18.59 -4.49
CA ASP A 555 -9.10 17.83 -4.58
C ASP A 555 -9.13 16.84 -5.77
N SER A 556 -8.03 16.73 -6.53
CA SER A 556 -7.98 15.93 -7.77
C SER A 556 -8.26 14.44 -7.54
N ASP A 557 -7.76 13.87 -6.45
CA ASP A 557 -7.73 12.42 -6.24
C ASP A 557 -9.06 11.90 -5.66
N GLU A 558 -9.66 12.64 -4.71
CA GLU A 558 -11.02 12.36 -4.25
C GLU A 558 -12.01 12.54 -5.40
N ARG A 559 -11.88 13.60 -6.20
CA ARG A 559 -12.73 13.82 -7.37
C ARG A 559 -12.61 12.70 -8.40
N ALA A 560 -11.40 12.25 -8.69
CA ALA A 560 -11.17 11.12 -9.59
C ALA A 560 -11.83 9.84 -9.05
N SER A 561 -11.73 9.60 -7.75
CA SER A 561 -12.36 8.46 -7.08
C SER A 561 -13.89 8.51 -7.14
N TYR A 562 -14.52 9.68 -6.90
CA TYR A 562 -15.97 9.86 -7.04
C TYR A 562 -16.43 9.66 -8.48
N LEU A 563 -15.69 10.24 -9.44
CA LEU A 563 -15.99 10.08 -10.86
C LEU A 563 -15.94 8.61 -11.27
N GLU A 564 -14.91 7.88 -10.82
CA GLU A 564 -14.75 6.45 -11.09
C GLU A 564 -15.87 5.61 -10.45
N ALA A 565 -16.22 5.88 -9.20
CA ALA A 565 -17.32 5.18 -8.51
C ALA A 565 -18.65 5.36 -9.27
N MET A 566 -18.94 6.58 -9.72
CA MET A 566 -20.14 6.86 -10.50
C MET A 566 -20.08 6.24 -11.90
N HIS A 567 -18.91 6.24 -12.54
CA HIS A 567 -18.67 5.53 -13.80
C HIS A 567 -19.06 4.06 -13.68
N LYS A 568 -18.49 3.38 -12.67
CA LYS A 568 -18.72 1.95 -12.39
C LYS A 568 -20.18 1.68 -12.08
N GLN A 569 -20.83 2.58 -11.34
CA GLN A 569 -22.24 2.46 -11.01
C GLN A 569 -23.15 2.56 -12.25
N ILE A 570 -22.91 3.51 -13.16
CA ILE A 570 -23.67 3.61 -14.42
C ILE A 570 -23.52 2.33 -15.26
N LEU A 571 -22.29 1.81 -15.38
CA LEU A 571 -22.05 0.56 -16.11
C LEU A 571 -22.76 -0.64 -15.48
N ASN A 572 -22.80 -0.71 -14.14
CA ASN A 572 -23.51 -1.75 -13.43
C ASN A 572 -25.03 -1.68 -13.65
N ASP A 573 -25.63 -0.49 -13.62
CA ASP A 573 -27.05 -0.31 -13.90
C ASP A 573 -27.43 -0.81 -15.30
N VAL A 574 -26.59 -0.50 -16.29
CA VAL A 574 -26.75 -0.97 -17.67
C VAL A 574 -26.63 -2.50 -17.76
N ASN A 575 -25.68 -3.11 -17.06
CA ASN A 575 -25.56 -4.57 -16.99
C ASN A 575 -26.78 -5.25 -16.35
N ASN A 576 -27.36 -4.62 -15.33
CA ASN A 576 -28.57 -5.10 -14.70
C ASN A 576 -29.79 -4.93 -15.60
N ALA A 577 -29.87 -3.85 -16.37
CA ALA A 577 -30.91 -3.64 -17.37
C ALA A 577 -30.88 -4.72 -18.45
N PHE A 578 -29.71 -5.01 -19.01
CA PHE A 578 -29.57 -6.07 -20.02
C PHE A 578 -30.05 -7.43 -19.50
N ALA A 579 -29.72 -7.76 -18.26
CA ALA A 579 -30.16 -9.00 -17.62
C ALA A 579 -31.66 -9.07 -17.35
N ALA A 580 -32.29 -7.91 -17.10
CA ALA A 580 -33.73 -7.78 -17.00
C ALA A 580 -34.43 -7.73 -18.38
N GLY A 581 -33.69 -7.87 -19.48
CA GLY A 581 -34.21 -7.82 -20.85
C GLY A 581 -34.39 -6.40 -21.41
N ASN A 582 -33.99 -5.35 -20.67
CA ASN A 582 -33.97 -3.97 -21.16
C ASN A 582 -32.68 -3.73 -21.97
N GLN A 583 -32.82 -3.69 -23.29
CA GLN A 583 -31.72 -3.44 -24.24
C GLN A 583 -31.52 -1.95 -24.55
N ASP A 584 -32.42 -1.08 -24.08
CA ASP A 584 -32.48 0.32 -24.47
C ASP A 584 -31.70 1.23 -23.50
N LEU A 585 -31.51 0.82 -22.24
CA LEU A 585 -30.90 1.69 -21.21
C LEU A 585 -29.50 2.20 -21.60
N ALA A 586 -28.67 1.36 -22.21
CA ALA A 586 -27.35 1.79 -22.68
C ALA A 586 -27.47 2.90 -23.75
N GLU A 587 -28.46 2.78 -24.64
CA GLU A 587 -28.73 3.77 -25.69
C GLU A 587 -29.30 5.07 -25.08
N GLU A 588 -30.13 4.99 -24.04
CA GLU A 588 -30.64 6.16 -23.31
C GLU A 588 -29.49 6.99 -22.70
N TYR A 589 -28.52 6.33 -22.05
CA TYR A 589 -27.33 7.01 -21.54
C TYR A 589 -26.47 7.59 -22.67
N LEU A 590 -26.24 6.85 -23.76
CA LEU A 590 -25.46 7.31 -24.91
C LEU A 590 -26.08 8.52 -25.59
N ASN A 591 -27.40 8.52 -25.79
CA ASN A 591 -28.14 9.64 -26.35
C ASN A 591 -28.08 10.87 -25.45
N SER A 592 -28.20 10.68 -24.13
CA SER A 592 -28.09 11.79 -23.16
C SER A 592 -26.67 12.38 -23.12
N ILE A 593 -25.64 11.54 -23.23
CA ILE A 593 -24.24 11.98 -23.35
C ILE A 593 -24.02 12.76 -24.65
N ALA A 594 -24.56 12.28 -25.78
CA ALA A 594 -24.44 12.94 -27.07
C ALA A 594 -25.16 14.29 -27.13
N ALA A 595 -26.23 14.46 -26.33
CA ALA A 595 -26.98 15.71 -26.22
C ALA A 595 -26.34 16.76 -25.30
N TYR A 596 -25.26 16.43 -24.60
CA TYR A 596 -24.53 17.36 -23.73
C TYR A 596 -23.66 18.33 -24.56
N ASP A 597 -23.49 19.58 -24.09
CA ASP A 597 -22.78 20.65 -24.82
C ASP A 597 -21.31 20.33 -25.12
N ARG A 598 -20.66 19.49 -24.30
CA ARG A 598 -19.26 19.07 -24.44
C ARG A 598 -19.10 17.55 -24.32
N PRO A 599 -19.61 16.77 -25.28
CA PRO A 599 -19.68 15.31 -25.17
C PRO A 599 -18.29 14.65 -25.15
N GLU A 600 -17.25 15.33 -25.65
CA GLU A 600 -15.87 14.86 -25.65
C GLU A 600 -15.30 14.64 -24.24
N ILE A 601 -15.76 15.42 -23.25
CA ILE A 601 -15.40 15.25 -21.83
C ILE A 601 -15.87 13.89 -21.31
N LEU A 602 -17.00 13.39 -21.83
CA LEU A 602 -17.65 12.15 -21.44
C LEU A 602 -17.21 10.95 -22.30
N GLY A 603 -16.20 11.14 -23.15
CA GLY A 603 -15.76 10.12 -24.10
C GLY A 603 -15.36 8.80 -23.44
N ALA A 604 -14.83 8.83 -22.21
CA ALA A 604 -14.52 7.61 -21.46
C ALA A 604 -15.78 6.79 -21.13
N LEU A 605 -16.83 7.43 -20.60
CA LEU A 605 -18.10 6.77 -20.26
C LEU A 605 -18.82 6.28 -21.50
N SER A 606 -18.87 7.10 -22.56
CA SER A 606 -19.47 6.71 -23.85
C SER A 606 -18.79 5.46 -24.42
N ARG A 607 -17.45 5.39 -24.42
CA ARG A 607 -16.71 4.20 -24.88
C ARG A 607 -17.01 2.96 -24.06
N SER A 608 -17.10 3.08 -22.73
CA SER A 608 -17.43 1.95 -21.86
C SER A 608 -18.85 1.43 -22.10
N LEU A 609 -19.83 2.33 -22.25
CA LEU A 609 -21.22 1.98 -22.56
C LEU A 609 -21.37 1.29 -23.92
N LEU A 610 -20.71 1.81 -24.95
CA LEU A 610 -20.67 1.19 -26.28
C LEU A 610 -20.06 -0.22 -26.23
N ALA A 611 -18.96 -0.38 -25.49
CA ALA A 611 -18.32 -1.69 -25.32
C ALA A 611 -19.25 -2.69 -24.61
N GLN A 612 -19.98 -2.25 -23.57
CA GLN A 612 -20.92 -3.10 -22.84
C GLN A 612 -22.12 -3.51 -23.70
N LYS A 613 -22.68 -2.56 -24.46
CA LYS A 613 -23.76 -2.81 -25.42
C LYS A 613 -23.34 -3.82 -26.49
N ALA A 614 -22.19 -3.59 -27.14
CA ALA A 614 -21.66 -4.48 -28.15
C ALA A 614 -21.37 -5.89 -27.60
N PHE A 615 -20.82 -5.97 -26.37
CA PHE A 615 -20.61 -7.24 -25.70
C PHE A 615 -21.92 -7.99 -25.49
N ASN A 616 -22.96 -7.35 -24.95
CA ASN A 616 -24.25 -7.98 -24.74
C ASN A 616 -24.88 -8.49 -26.04
N GLN A 617 -24.82 -7.68 -27.11
CA GLN A 617 -25.31 -8.05 -28.45
C GLN A 617 -24.60 -9.28 -29.04
N LEU A 618 -23.32 -9.51 -28.71
CA LEU A 618 -22.57 -10.69 -29.15
C LEU A 618 -22.84 -11.94 -28.32
N GLN A 619 -23.49 -11.81 -27.16
CA GLN A 619 -23.82 -12.94 -26.28
C GLN A 619 -25.26 -13.45 -26.47
N ASN A 620 -26.16 -12.61 -26.97
CA ASN A 620 -27.49 -12.98 -27.40
C ASN A 620 -27.45 -13.57 -28.82
#